data_AF-A0A4V6YBP7-F1
#
_entry.id   AF-A0A4V6YBP7-F1
#
_cell.length_a   1.000
_cell.length_b   1.000
_cell.length_c   1.000
_cell.angle_alpha   90.00
_cell.angle_beta   90.00
_cell.angle_gamma   90.00
#
_symmetry.space_group_name_H-M   'P 1'
#
loop_
_entity.id
_entity.type
_entity.pdbx_description
1 polymer ?
#
loop_
_entity_poly.entity_id
_entity_poly.type
_entity_poly.pdbx_seq_one_letter_code
_entity_poly.pdbx_strand_id
1 'polypeptide(L)' 'GIETNDDGTIHVDTHFRTTNPDIYAAGDVIGEPELETAAAKEGNHAVKNAFGNEGVSIDYDAVPSVVFTSPEVASVGT' A
#
# COMPACT_ATOMS: atom_id res chain seq x y z
N GLY A 1 11.75 11.84 12.13
CA GLY A 1 10.66 12.72 11.67
C GLY A 1 9.51 11.88 11.19
N ILE A 2 9.82 10.91 10.33
CA ILE A 2 9.01 9.72 10.04
C ILE A 2 9.86 8.51 10.46
N GLU A 3 9.24 7.43 10.92
CA GLU A 3 9.91 6.17 11.25
C GLU A 3 9.94 5.24 10.04
N THR A 4 10.99 4.44 9.94
CA THR A 4 11.17 3.41 8.92
C THR A 4 11.23 2.05 9.58
N ASN A 5 10.80 1.00 8.88
CA ASN A 5 11.02 -0.38 9.26
C ASN A 5 12.50 -0.76 9.08
N ASP A 6 12.88 -1.96 9.56
CA ASP A 6 14.26 -2.46 9.49
C ASP A 6 14.78 -2.64 8.05
N ASP A 7 13.89 -2.87 7.09
CA ASP A 7 14.19 -2.99 5.66
C ASP A 7 14.28 -1.64 4.92
N GLY A 8 14.04 -0.52 5.63
CA GLY A 8 14.09 0.83 5.09
C GLY A 8 12.77 1.35 4.50
N THR A 9 11.70 0.54 4.49
CA THR A 9 10.36 1.00 4.12
C THR A 9 9.79 1.98 5.16
N ILE A 10 8.87 2.85 4.77
CA ILE A 10 8.20 3.78 5.68
C ILE A 10 7.13 3.04 6.48
N HIS A 11 7.19 3.14 7.81
CA HIS A 11 6.15 2.61 8.67
C HIS A 11 4.86 3.43 8.52
N VAL A 12 3.77 2.76 8.11
CA VAL A 12 2.43 3.33 8.03
C VAL A 12 1.41 2.49 8.80
N ASP A 13 0.33 3.12 9.25
CA ASP A 13 -0.83 2.40 9.76
C ASP A 13 -1.75 1.86 8.63
N THR A 14 -2.85 1.20 9.00
CA THR A 14 -3.83 0.65 8.04
C THR A 14 -4.56 1.71 7.19
N HIS A 15 -4.34 2.99 7.47
CA HIS A 15 -4.92 4.14 6.78
C HIS A 15 -3.85 4.95 6.03
N PHE A 16 -2.66 4.39 5.83
CA PHE A 16 -1.54 4.97 5.08
C PHE A 16 -0.88 6.18 5.76
N ARG A 17 -1.16 6.40 7.05
CA ARG A 17 -0.57 7.50 7.81
C ARG A 17 0.77 7.08 8.40
N THR A 18 1.79 7.92 8.23
CA THR A 18 3.11 7.69 8.82
C THR A 18 3.11 8.00 10.33
N THR A 19 4.25 7.86 11.01
CA THR A 19 4.40 8.29 12.41
C THR A 19 4.32 9.81 12.59
N ASN A 20 4.40 10.59 11.51
CA ASN A 20 4.00 11.99 11.52
C ASN A 20 2.53 12.10 11.06
N PRO A 21 1.62 12.67 11.88
CA PRO A 21 0.20 12.71 11.58
C PRO A 21 -0.17 13.53 10.33
N ASP A 22 0.72 14.42 9.86
CA ASP A 22 0.51 15.26 8.68
C ASP A 22 1.09 14.64 7.40
N ILE A 23 1.72 13.46 7.48
CA ILE A 23 2.41 12.82 6.34
C ILE A 23 1.84 11.41 6.12
N TYR A 24 1.54 11.12 4.86
CA TYR A 24 1.04 9.83 4.38
C TYR A 24 2.00 9.27 3.33
N ALA A 25 2.03 7.95 3.17
CA ALA A 25 2.87 7.25 2.19
C ALA A 25 2.11 6.07 1.57
N ALA A 26 2.46 5.71 0.33
CA ALA A 26 1.81 4.66 -0.45
C ALA A 26 2.77 4.14 -1.53
N GLY A 27 2.50 2.95 -2.06
CA GLY A 27 3.31 2.24 -3.03
C GLY A 27 4.54 1.57 -2.40
N ASP A 28 5.46 1.09 -3.23
CA ASP A 28 6.60 0.27 -2.81
C ASP A 28 7.41 0.83 -1.61
N VAL A 29 7.40 2.15 -1.39
CA VAL A 29 8.04 2.77 -0.23
C VAL A 29 7.45 2.33 1.12
N ILE A 30 6.23 1.78 1.16
CA ILE A 30 5.59 1.26 2.39
C ILE A 30 5.69 -0.27 2.53
N GLY A 31 6.40 -0.94 1.63
CA GLY A 31 6.59 -2.40 1.64
C GLY A 31 5.66 -3.14 0.67
N GLU A 32 5.55 -4.47 0.86
CA GLU A 32 4.74 -5.34 0.00
C GLU A 32 3.23 -5.02 0.08
N PRO A 33 2.47 -5.24 -1.02
CA PRO A 33 2.90 -5.80 -2.30
C PRO A 33 3.43 -4.75 -3.30
N GLU A 34 4.56 -5.05 -3.95
CA GLU A 34 5.20 -4.22 -4.98
C GLU A 34 4.50 -4.35 -6.35
N LEU A 35 3.23 -3.97 -6.41
CA LEU A 35 2.39 -4.01 -7.60
C LEU A 35 1.88 -2.61 -7.94
N GLU A 36 2.06 -2.17 -9.18
CA GLU A 36 1.62 -0.83 -9.62
C GLU A 36 0.12 -0.58 -9.33
N THR A 37 -0.71 -1.59 -9.53
CA THR A 37 -2.16 -1.49 -9.26
C THR A 37 -2.49 -1.40 -7.77
N ALA A 38 -1.68 -2.02 -6.91
CA ALA A 38 -1.79 -1.88 -5.46
C ALA A 38 -1.38 -0.46 -5.05
N ALA A 39 -0.21 0.00 -5.49
CA ALA A 39 0.29 1.36 -5.24
C ALA A 39 -0.71 2.45 -5.67
N ALA A 40 -1.36 2.28 -6.82
CA ALA A 40 -2.39 3.21 -7.30
C ALA A 40 -3.61 3.27 -6.34
N LYS A 41 -4.05 2.12 -5.81
CA LYS A 41 -5.16 2.05 -4.85
C LYS A 41 -4.77 2.60 -3.49
N GLU A 42 -3.56 2.31 -3.01
CA GLU A 42 -3.00 2.85 -1.78
C GLU A 42 -2.91 4.37 -1.84
N GLY A 43 -2.39 4.93 -2.93
CA GLY A 43 -2.34 6.37 -3.14
C GLY A 43 -3.73 7.02 -3.13
N ASN A 44 -4.73 6.36 -3.73
CA ASN A 44 -6.12 6.81 -3.66
C ASN A 44 -6.64 6.86 -2.21
N HIS A 45 -6.36 5.83 -1.42
CA HIS A 45 -6.82 5.72 -0.04
C HIS A 45 -6.06 6.68 0.90
N ALA A 46 -4.75 6.84 0.71
CA ALA A 46 -3.92 7.82 1.41
C ALA A 46 -4.48 9.24 1.24
N VAL A 47 -4.82 9.65 0.01
CA VAL A 47 -5.42 10.98 -0.26
C VAL A 47 -6.80 11.12 0.41
N LYS A 48 -7.65 10.09 0.32
CA LYS A 48 -8.97 10.10 0.99
C LYS A 48 -8.85 10.22 2.50
N ASN A 49 -7.89 9.52 3.11
CA ASN A 49 -7.67 9.59 4.55
C ASN A 49 -7.03 10.92 4.97
N ALA A 50 -6.10 11.45 4.18
CA ALA A 50 -5.43 12.72 4.45
C ALA A 50 -6.38 13.92 4.40
N PHE A 51 -7.28 13.98 3.42
CA PHE A 51 -8.13 15.15 3.18
C PHE A 51 -9.61 14.95 3.55
N GLY A 52 -10.11 13.72 3.48
CA GLY A 52 -11.51 13.38 3.73
C GLY A 52 -11.77 12.70 5.08
N ASN A 53 -10.73 12.26 5.78
CA ASN A 53 -10.82 11.47 7.01
C ASN A 53 -11.78 10.27 6.85
N GLU A 54 -11.76 9.63 5.66
CA GLU A 54 -12.71 8.58 5.28
C GLU A 54 -12.46 7.24 6.02
N GLY A 55 -11.25 7.03 6.56
CA GLY A 55 -10.90 5.81 7.29
C GLY A 55 -10.89 4.56 6.40
N VAL A 56 -10.57 4.72 5.12
CA VAL A 56 -10.53 3.61 4.16
C VAL A 56 -9.21 2.86 4.28
N SER A 57 -9.28 1.53 4.17
CA SER A 57 -8.13 0.62 4.18
C SER A 57 -8.20 -0.36 2.99
N ILE A 58 -7.13 -1.13 2.79
CA ILE A 58 -7.07 -2.17 1.76
C ILE A 58 -7.08 -3.54 2.43
N ASP A 59 -7.93 -4.42 1.91
CA ASP A 59 -7.81 -5.86 2.13
C ASP A 59 -6.79 -6.41 1.12
N TYR A 60 -5.58 -6.68 1.62
CA TYR A 60 -4.46 -7.13 0.79
C TYR A 60 -4.60 -8.60 0.35
N ASP A 61 -5.38 -9.43 1.06
CA ASP A 61 -5.66 -10.81 0.62
C ASP A 61 -6.47 -10.82 -0.69
N ALA A 62 -7.26 -9.78 -0.93
CA ALA A 62 -8.05 -9.62 -2.15
C ALA A 62 -7.26 -9.02 -3.34
N VAL A 63 -5.95 -8.78 -3.20
CA VAL A 63 -5.11 -8.20 -4.27
C VAL A 63 -4.62 -9.30 -5.21
N PRO A 64 -4.98 -9.26 -6.51
CA PRO A 64 -4.46 -10.22 -7.48
C PRO A 64 -3.00 -9.92 -7.86
N SER A 65 -2.22 -10.96 -8.11
CA SER A 65 -0.87 -10.87 -8.67
C SER A 65 -0.73 -11.71 -9.95
N VAL A 66 0.14 -11.26 -10.85
CA VAL A 66 0.34 -11.88 -12.17
C VAL A 66 1.82 -11.97 -12.49
N VAL A 67 2.26 -13.13 -12.99
CA VAL A 67 3.57 -13.34 -13.59
C VAL A 67 3.40 -13.47 -15.10
N PHE A 68 3.89 -12.48 -15.84
CA PHE A 68 3.79 -12.38 -17.30
C PHE A 68 4.83 -13.25 -18.02
N THR A 69 4.82 -14.55 -17.76
CA THR A 69 5.60 -15.57 -18.48
C THR A 69 4.78 -16.20 -19.62
N SER A 70 5.33 -17.23 -20.27
CA SER A 70 4.59 -18.07 -21.22
C SER A 70 4.64 -19.54 -20.76
N PRO A 71 3.55 -20.10 -20.20
CA PRO A 71 2.24 -19.48 -19.97
C PRO A 71 2.25 -18.39 -18.88
N GLU A 72 1.23 -17.54 -18.89
CA GLU A 72 0.96 -16.59 -17.82
C GLU A 72 0.40 -17.32 -16.60
N VAL A 73 0.71 -16.82 -15.41
CA VAL A 73 0.22 -17.37 -14.14
C VAL A 73 -0.32 -16.22 -13.29
N ALA A 74 -1.52 -16.38 -12.76
CA ALA A 74 -2.18 -15.40 -11.91
C ALA A 74 -2.81 -16.09 -10.68
N SER A 75 -2.85 -15.38 -9.56
CA SER A 75 -3.47 -15.83 -8.31
C SER A 75 -4.06 -14.65 -7.53
N VAL A 76 -5.01 -14.95 -6.65
CA VAL A 76 -5.60 -14.02 -5.68
C VAL A 76 -5.96 -14.79 -4.43
N GLY A 77 -5.85 -14.16 -3.26
CA GLY A 77 -6.02 -14.83 -1.97
C GLY A 77 -4.80 -15.62 -1.52
N THR A 78 -4.89 -16.09 -0.29
CA THR A 78 -3.97 -17.05 0.34
C THR A 78 -4.47 -18.49 0.20
#